data_AF-A0A7S2B6K3-F1
#
_entry.id   AF-A0A7S2B6K3-F1
#
_cell.length_a   1.000
_cell.length_b   1.000
_cell.length_c   1.000
_cell.angle_alpha   90.00
_cell.angle_beta   90.00
_cell.angle_gamma   90.00
#
_symmetry.space_group_name_H-M   'P 1'
#
loop_
_entity.id
_entity.type
_entity.pdbx_description
1 polymer ?
#
loop_
_entity_poly.entity_id
_entity_poly.type
_entity_poly.pdbx_seq_one_letter_code
_entity_poly.pdbx_strand_id
1 'polypeptide(L)'
;AAFDYVSGIAIILNAVLLGWAANYSVVAATEGRPPDQLPIFHEVATVFFTAWFSLELLLKMLVNGVWEFFTHKKDGSWNIFDTVVVGGDLIHSLLQLTRVDMVDGLGIENLTVMRTLRILRIVRVVRVVRLIRFFRELRMMVLSVLRSGSSLFWSCLLLAVTIYVFGIYFCQVVAYHVYEEDAPAAGTLEAQNQEKLLDMFGNVLRAEYILYQAIAGGLNWGDIGRRLLEIHPFHVFCLAFYTFFTTFALLNIITGIFVQTAIKNAENDKDDLIQERLRQTESALKEMSKIFQSADRDASGALTLTEFEAHLGNPVVKAHLGSIGIEVAKAKGVFRLLDLDMSGEITIEEFVDGCMRLKGNARSIDLAMVMYENVRLAAEVRSFTNWVEHQFADLSAFEQGIDRKLSRLLGDDLHPDVQARLRGL
;
A
#
# COMPACT_ATOMS: atom_id res chain seq x y z
N ALA A 1 1.91 -18.28 -9.92
CA ALA A 1 1.60 -19.02 -8.68
C ALA A 1 2.60 -20.16 -8.43
N ALA A 2 2.50 -21.32 -9.09
CA ALA A 2 3.43 -22.44 -8.85
C ALA A 2 4.91 -22.07 -9.10
N PHE A 3 5.19 -21.36 -10.18
CA PHE A 3 6.53 -20.85 -10.50
C PHE A 3 7.10 -19.92 -9.39
N ASP A 4 6.26 -19.03 -8.85
CA ASP A 4 6.66 -18.10 -7.79
C ASP A 4 6.96 -18.83 -6.48
N TYR A 5 6.19 -19.87 -6.14
CA TYR A 5 6.49 -20.70 -4.97
C TYR A 5 7.82 -21.44 -5.12
N VAL A 6 8.10 -22.02 -6.29
CA VAL A 6 9.36 -22.72 -6.55
C VAL A 6 10.54 -21.74 -6.48
N SER A 7 10.41 -20.54 -7.05
CA SER A 7 11.44 -19.50 -6.93
C SER A 7 11.66 -19.07 -5.48
N GLY A 8 10.58 -18.88 -4.71
CA GLY A 8 10.66 -18.57 -3.28
C GLY A 8 11.42 -19.65 -2.49
N ILE A 9 11.13 -20.92 -2.74
CA ILE A 9 11.85 -22.06 -2.12
C ILE A 9 13.33 -22.04 -2.49
N ALA A 10 13.66 -21.80 -3.77
CA ALA A 10 15.05 -21.74 -4.23
C ALA A 10 15.84 -20.62 -3.52
N ILE A 11 15.22 -19.47 -3.23
CA ILE A 11 15.87 -18.37 -2.50
C ILE A 11 16.10 -18.75 -1.04
N ILE A 12 15.14 -19.39 -0.39
CA ILE A 12 15.29 -19.87 0.99
C ILE A 12 16.44 -20.88 1.07
N LEU A 13 16.48 -21.86 0.16
CA LEU A 13 17.56 -22.85 0.11
C LEU A 13 18.93 -22.21 -0.13
N ASN A 14 19.02 -21.22 -1.03
CA ASN A 14 20.26 -20.48 -1.24
C ASN A 14 20.66 -19.66 0.00
N ALA A 15 19.71 -19.03 0.70
CA ALA A 15 19.98 -18.31 1.94
C ALA A 15 20.52 -19.24 3.04
N VAL A 16 19.95 -20.45 3.18
CA VAL A 16 20.44 -21.48 4.12
C VAL A 16 21.85 -21.93 3.73
N LEU A 17 22.11 -22.17 2.44
CA LEU A 17 23.44 -22.53 1.95
C LEU A 17 24.47 -21.43 2.26
N LEU A 18 24.09 -20.17 2.09
CA LEU A 18 24.94 -19.02 2.44
C LEU A 18 25.27 -18.99 3.93
N GLY A 19 24.27 -19.22 4.80
CA GLY A 19 24.48 -19.30 6.25
C GLY A 19 25.41 -20.44 6.65
N TRP A 20 25.23 -21.61 6.04
CA TRP A 20 26.12 -22.76 6.25
C TRP A 20 27.56 -22.46 5.80
N ALA A 21 27.74 -21.84 4.63
CA ALA A 21 29.07 -21.47 4.11
C ALA A 21 29.77 -20.43 4.98
N ALA A 22 29.01 -19.46 5.52
CA ALA A 22 29.53 -18.50 6.48
C ALA A 22 30.03 -19.21 7.75
N ASN A 23 29.25 -20.14 8.31
CA ASN A 23 29.68 -20.92 9.47
C ASN A 23 30.93 -21.79 9.17
N TYR A 24 30.94 -22.48 8.03
CA TYR A 24 32.08 -23.29 7.61
C TYR A 24 33.35 -22.47 7.49
N SER A 25 33.29 -21.26 6.92
CA SER A 25 34.47 -20.41 6.75
C SER A 25 35.06 -19.92 8.09
N VAL A 26 34.22 -19.68 9.11
CA VAL A 26 34.67 -19.38 10.47
C VAL A 26 35.37 -20.59 11.10
N VAL A 27 34.76 -21.78 11.02
CA VAL A 27 35.36 -23.01 11.57
C VAL A 27 36.68 -23.35 10.88
N ALA A 28 36.73 -23.24 9.56
CA ALA A 28 37.95 -23.43 8.78
C ALA A 28 39.06 -22.48 9.24
N ALA A 29 38.75 -21.20 9.45
CA ALA A 29 39.71 -20.21 9.93
C ALA A 29 40.22 -20.55 11.35
N THR A 30 39.36 -21.00 12.26
CA THR A 30 39.77 -21.40 13.62
C THR A 30 40.66 -22.65 13.64
N GLU A 31 40.55 -23.51 12.62
CA GLU A 31 41.38 -24.70 12.45
C GLU A 31 42.64 -24.45 11.60
N GLY A 32 42.93 -23.19 11.23
CA GLY A 32 44.08 -22.83 10.41
C GLY A 32 43.95 -23.20 8.92
N ARG A 33 42.75 -23.59 8.47
CA ARG A 33 42.43 -23.84 7.07
C ARG A 33 42.03 -22.53 6.38
N PRO A 34 42.33 -22.34 5.08
CA PRO A 34 41.93 -21.13 4.37
C PRO A 34 40.39 -21.03 4.33
N PRO A 35 39.79 -19.90 4.76
CA PRO A 35 38.33 -19.74 4.87
C PRO A 35 37.61 -19.75 3.51
N ASP A 36 38.38 -19.66 2.43
CA ASP A 36 37.89 -19.57 1.06
C ASP A 36 37.77 -20.94 0.37
N GLN A 37 38.34 -21.99 0.95
CA GLN A 37 38.25 -23.35 0.42
C GLN A 37 36.96 -24.02 0.90
N LEU A 38 35.87 -23.75 0.19
CA LEU A 38 34.59 -24.40 0.42
C LEU A 38 34.54 -25.76 -0.29
N PRO A 39 33.74 -26.73 0.21
CA PRO A 39 33.56 -28.02 -0.46
C PRO A 39 32.95 -27.88 -1.86
N ILE A 40 33.30 -28.80 -2.76
CA ILE A 40 32.86 -28.80 -4.18
C ILE A 40 31.33 -28.72 -4.31
N PHE A 41 30.58 -29.38 -3.43
CA PHE A 41 29.11 -29.34 -3.48
C PHE A 41 28.57 -27.91 -3.35
N HIS A 42 29.22 -27.05 -2.56
CA HIS A 42 28.80 -25.67 -2.36
C HIS A 42 29.00 -24.86 -3.65
N GLU A 43 30.11 -25.08 -4.36
CA GLU A 43 30.37 -24.43 -5.64
C GLU A 43 29.33 -24.85 -6.68
N VAL A 44 29.07 -26.16 -6.80
CA VAL A 44 28.03 -26.70 -7.69
C VAL A 44 26.66 -26.10 -7.36
N ALA A 45 26.28 -26.07 -6.09
CA ALA A 45 25.01 -25.50 -5.66
C ALA A 45 24.93 -23.99 -5.93
N THR A 46 26.04 -23.26 -5.75
CA THR A 46 26.11 -21.82 -6.05
C THR A 46 25.90 -21.55 -7.55
N VAL A 47 26.59 -22.29 -8.42
CA VAL A 47 26.42 -22.18 -9.87
C VAL A 47 24.99 -22.54 -10.28
N PHE A 48 24.42 -23.60 -9.71
CA PHE A 48 23.04 -23.99 -9.94
C PHE A 48 22.05 -22.86 -9.60
N PHE A 49 22.16 -22.25 -8.41
CA PHE A 49 21.27 -21.16 -8.02
C PHE A 49 21.47 -19.91 -8.87
N THR A 50 22.71 -19.56 -9.22
CA THR A 50 22.99 -18.43 -10.11
C THR A 50 22.37 -18.66 -11.48
N ALA A 51 22.50 -19.87 -12.05
CA ALA A 51 21.88 -20.23 -13.32
C ALA A 51 20.35 -20.19 -13.23
N TRP A 52 19.77 -20.76 -12.17
CA TRP A 52 18.33 -20.74 -11.92
C TRP A 52 17.77 -19.31 -11.88
N PHE A 53 18.40 -18.41 -11.11
CA PHE A 53 17.92 -17.03 -11.01
C PHE A 53 18.16 -16.20 -12.27
N SER A 54 19.22 -16.51 -13.01
CA SER A 54 19.47 -15.89 -14.32
C SER A 54 18.40 -16.29 -15.31
N LEU A 55 18.04 -17.58 -15.34
CA LEU A 55 16.96 -18.10 -16.17
C LEU A 55 15.60 -17.51 -15.77
N GLU A 56 15.29 -17.47 -14.47
CA GLU A 56 14.07 -16.85 -13.96
C GLU A 56 13.95 -15.39 -14.41
N LEU A 57 15.03 -14.62 -14.26
CA LEU A 57 15.07 -13.21 -14.65
C LEU A 57 14.89 -13.04 -16.16
N LEU A 58 15.57 -13.84 -16.97
CA LEU A 58 15.43 -13.82 -18.42
C LEU A 58 14.01 -14.15 -18.87
N LEU A 59 13.39 -15.19 -18.31
CA LEU A 59 12.00 -15.54 -18.62
C LEU A 59 11.04 -14.40 -18.27
N LYS A 60 11.23 -13.74 -17.11
CA LYS A 60 10.41 -12.58 -16.73
C LYS A 60 10.59 -11.40 -17.70
N MET A 61 11.81 -11.14 -18.16
CA MET A 61 12.06 -10.10 -19.17
C MET A 61 11.45 -10.44 -20.53
N LEU A 62 11.48 -11.70 -20.94
CA LEU A 62 10.91 -12.15 -22.21
C LEU A 62 9.37 -12.10 -22.23
N VAL A 63 8.73 -12.52 -21.13
CA VAL A 63 7.26 -12.53 -21.03
C VAL A 63 6.68 -11.13 -20.93
N ASN A 64 7.30 -10.25 -20.15
CA ASN A 64 6.79 -8.90 -19.93
C ASN A 64 7.32 -7.87 -20.94
N GLY A 65 8.29 -8.22 -21.78
CA GLY A 65 9.04 -7.28 -22.61
C GLY A 65 10.07 -6.47 -21.79
N VAL A 66 11.27 -6.27 -22.35
CA VAL A 66 12.40 -5.65 -21.63
C VAL A 66 12.06 -4.24 -21.12
N TRP A 67 11.39 -3.42 -21.94
CA TRP A 67 11.05 -2.04 -21.58
C TRP A 67 9.97 -1.97 -20.49
N GLU A 68 8.91 -2.76 -20.64
CA GLU A 68 7.79 -2.81 -19.69
C GLU A 68 8.21 -3.47 -18.36
N PHE A 69 9.15 -4.42 -18.39
CA PHE A 69 9.71 -5.04 -17.19
C PHE A 69 10.34 -4.03 -16.22
N PHE A 70 11.11 -3.07 -16.73
CA PHE A 70 11.75 -2.04 -15.91
C PHE A 70 10.85 -0.84 -15.59
N THR A 71 9.91 -0.51 -16.48
CA THR A 71 9.02 0.66 -16.32
C THR A 71 7.70 0.33 -15.60
N HIS A 72 7.50 -0.92 -15.18
CA HIS A 72 6.28 -1.34 -14.49
C HIS A 72 6.06 -0.55 -13.18
N LYS A 73 4.93 0.16 -13.06
CA LYS A 73 4.65 1.10 -11.96
C LYS A 73 4.74 0.49 -10.55
N LYS A 74 4.48 -0.80 -10.39
CA LYS A 74 4.48 -1.47 -9.06
C LYS A 74 5.75 -2.28 -8.78
N ASP A 75 6.28 -2.96 -9.79
CA ASP A 75 7.37 -3.93 -9.61
C ASP A 75 8.70 -3.50 -10.26
N GLY A 76 8.72 -2.38 -11.01
CA GLY A 76 9.91 -1.92 -11.74
C GLY A 76 11.14 -1.74 -10.86
N SER A 77 11.01 -1.10 -9.69
CA SER A 77 12.13 -0.95 -8.75
C SER A 77 12.67 -2.27 -8.21
N TRP A 78 11.79 -3.26 -8.01
CA TRP A 78 12.19 -4.60 -7.57
C TRP A 78 12.86 -5.39 -8.68
N ASN A 79 12.38 -5.24 -9.90
CA ASN A 79 12.96 -5.83 -11.11
C ASN A 79 14.37 -5.29 -11.40
N ILE A 80 14.59 -3.97 -11.20
CA ILE A 80 15.93 -3.35 -11.27
C ILE A 80 16.83 -3.95 -10.19
N PHE A 81 16.37 -3.99 -8.94
CA PHE A 81 17.12 -4.59 -7.84
C PHE A 81 17.52 -6.04 -8.13
N ASP A 82 16.57 -6.87 -8.57
CA ASP A 82 16.81 -8.26 -8.94
C ASP A 82 17.83 -8.39 -10.07
N THR A 83 17.79 -7.49 -11.05
CA THR A 83 18.75 -7.46 -12.17
C THR A 83 20.14 -7.12 -11.68
N VAL A 84 20.28 -6.13 -10.78
CA VAL A 84 21.57 -5.76 -10.18
C VAL A 84 22.14 -6.90 -9.35
N VAL A 85 21.31 -7.56 -8.53
CA VAL A 85 21.76 -8.67 -7.67
C VAL A 85 22.17 -9.88 -8.51
N VAL A 86 21.36 -10.31 -9.48
CA VAL A 86 21.67 -11.44 -10.36
C VAL A 86 22.88 -11.12 -11.25
N GLY A 87 22.98 -9.89 -11.75
CA GLY A 87 24.15 -9.42 -12.50
C GLY A 87 25.42 -9.45 -11.66
N GLY A 88 25.35 -9.01 -10.40
CA GLY A 88 26.45 -9.11 -9.44
C GLY A 88 26.86 -10.56 -9.17
N ASP A 89 25.90 -11.47 -9.00
CA ASP A 89 26.15 -12.91 -8.81
C ASP A 89 26.79 -13.56 -10.06
N LEU A 90 26.37 -13.15 -11.26
CA LEU A 90 26.95 -13.59 -12.53
C LEU A 90 28.39 -13.10 -12.69
N ILE A 91 28.64 -11.80 -12.45
CA ILE A 91 29.98 -11.21 -12.49
C ILE A 91 30.88 -11.92 -11.48
N HIS A 92 30.40 -12.14 -10.25
CA HIS A 92 31.15 -12.85 -9.23
C HIS A 92 31.48 -14.28 -9.65
N SER A 93 30.50 -15.01 -10.19
CA SER A 93 30.69 -16.40 -10.64
C SER A 93 31.67 -16.47 -11.83
N LEU A 94 31.58 -15.54 -12.79
CA LEU A 94 32.50 -15.43 -13.92
C LEU A 94 33.93 -15.09 -13.48
N LEU A 95 34.08 -14.20 -12.50
CA LEU A 95 35.38 -13.86 -11.91
C LEU A 95 36.00 -15.05 -11.17
N GLN A 96 35.19 -15.90 -10.53
CA GLN A 96 35.70 -17.12 -9.90
C GLN A 96 36.20 -18.14 -10.93
N LEU A 97 35.50 -18.30 -12.06
CA LEU A 97 35.92 -19.21 -13.13
C LEU A 97 37.19 -18.72 -13.84
N THR A 98 37.22 -17.43 -14.22
CA THR A 98 38.38 -16.84 -14.92
C THR A 98 39.62 -16.69 -14.03
N ARG A 99 39.47 -16.66 -12.70
CA ARG A 99 40.59 -16.66 -11.74
C ARG A 99 41.39 -17.96 -11.80
N VAL A 100 40.75 -19.09 -12.13
CA VAL A 100 41.47 -20.37 -12.30
C VAL A 100 42.42 -20.30 -13.50
N ASP A 101 42.04 -19.61 -14.58
CA ASP A 101 42.86 -19.51 -15.80
C ASP A 101 43.84 -18.32 -15.81
N MET A 102 43.49 -17.18 -15.21
CA MET A 102 44.31 -15.96 -15.25
C MET A 102 45.43 -15.92 -14.20
N VAL A 103 45.25 -16.60 -13.05
CA VAL A 103 46.26 -16.64 -11.97
C VAL A 103 47.48 -17.48 -12.39
N ASP A 104 47.28 -18.52 -13.19
CA ASP A 104 48.37 -19.35 -13.72
C ASP A 104 49.08 -18.73 -14.95
N GLY A 105 48.44 -17.77 -15.66
CA GLY A 105 48.94 -17.25 -16.94
C GLY A 105 49.58 -15.86 -16.95
N LEU A 106 49.20 -14.94 -16.03
CA LEU A 106 49.56 -13.50 -16.17
C LEU A 106 50.35 -12.90 -15.00
N GLY A 107 50.66 -13.66 -13.94
CA GLY A 107 51.53 -13.17 -12.86
C GLY A 107 51.03 -11.90 -12.14
N ILE A 108 49.72 -11.65 -12.14
CA ILE A 108 49.14 -10.47 -11.49
C ILE A 108 48.91 -10.74 -10.00
N GLU A 109 49.93 -10.53 -9.18
CA GLU A 109 49.85 -10.50 -7.72
C GLU A 109 49.23 -9.18 -7.20
N ASN A 110 48.07 -8.77 -7.71
CA ASN A 110 47.42 -7.55 -7.20
C ASN A 110 46.57 -7.88 -5.96
N LEU A 111 47.18 -7.71 -4.78
CA LEU A 111 46.51 -7.75 -3.46
C LEU A 111 45.24 -6.88 -3.41
N THR A 112 45.19 -5.79 -4.19
CA THR A 112 44.03 -4.93 -4.35
C THR A 112 42.84 -5.64 -5.00
N VAL A 113 43.08 -6.46 -6.04
CA VAL A 113 42.02 -7.26 -6.70
C VAL A 113 41.47 -8.30 -5.74
N MET A 114 42.36 -8.97 -4.98
CA MET A 114 41.96 -9.95 -3.95
C MET A 114 41.13 -9.31 -2.82
N ARG A 115 41.42 -8.06 -2.44
CA ARG A 115 40.63 -7.29 -1.46
C ARG A 115 39.28 -6.86 -2.03
N THR A 116 39.23 -6.38 -3.27
CA THR A 116 37.99 -5.99 -3.95
C THR A 116 37.04 -7.19 -4.15
N LEU A 117 37.57 -8.37 -4.44
CA LEU A 117 36.79 -9.61 -4.54
C LEU A 117 36.18 -10.06 -3.20
N ARG A 118 36.75 -9.65 -2.05
CA ARG A 118 36.13 -9.88 -0.73
C ARG A 118 34.90 -9.01 -0.52
N ILE A 119 34.91 -7.78 -1.01
CA ILE A 119 33.75 -6.86 -0.91
C ILE A 119 32.58 -7.38 -1.74
N LEU A 120 32.84 -7.98 -2.91
CA LEU A 120 31.79 -8.62 -3.73
C LEU A 120 31.08 -9.78 -3.00
N ARG A 121 31.64 -10.33 -1.92
CA ARG A 121 30.94 -11.31 -1.08
C ARG A 121 29.74 -10.73 -0.35
N ILE A 122 29.76 -9.43 -0.04
CA ILE A 122 28.61 -8.73 0.58
C ILE A 122 27.41 -8.76 -0.37
N VAL A 123 27.64 -8.67 -1.69
CA VAL A 123 26.58 -8.77 -2.71
C VAL A 123 25.83 -10.11 -2.61
N ARG A 124 26.52 -11.19 -2.24
CA ARG A 124 25.89 -12.50 -2.01
C ARG A 124 24.94 -12.52 -0.81
N VAL A 125 25.12 -11.64 0.18
CA VAL A 125 24.18 -11.51 1.31
C VAL A 125 22.94 -10.72 0.89
N VAL A 126 23.11 -9.72 0.01
CA VAL A 126 22.01 -8.91 -0.53
C VAL A 126 20.95 -9.76 -1.22
N ARG A 127 21.29 -10.92 -1.80
CA ARG A 127 20.28 -11.81 -2.41
C ARG A 127 19.26 -12.38 -1.42
N VAL A 128 19.52 -12.39 -0.11
CA VAL A 128 18.54 -12.79 0.91
C VAL A 128 17.37 -11.79 0.97
N VAL A 129 17.62 -10.52 0.67
CA VAL A 129 16.61 -9.45 0.58
C VAL A 129 15.54 -9.78 -0.48
N ARG A 130 15.87 -10.62 -1.47
CA ARG A 130 14.91 -11.11 -2.48
C ARG A 130 13.77 -11.93 -1.87
N LEU A 131 13.87 -12.41 -0.63
CA LEU A 131 12.75 -13.05 0.07
C LEU A 131 11.60 -12.06 0.34
N ILE A 132 11.92 -10.79 0.56
CA ILE A 132 10.95 -9.73 0.88
C ILE A 132 9.89 -9.60 -0.21
N ARG A 133 10.25 -9.82 -1.49
CA ARG A 133 9.31 -9.69 -2.61
C ARG A 133 8.26 -10.81 -2.69
N PHE A 134 8.52 -11.99 -2.10
CA PHE A 134 7.58 -13.12 -2.12
C PHE A 134 6.52 -13.02 -1.04
N PHE A 135 6.90 -12.50 0.12
CA PHE A 135 6.00 -12.35 1.25
C PHE A 135 5.37 -10.97 1.21
N ARG A 136 4.11 -10.90 0.76
CA ARG A 136 3.35 -9.63 0.68
C ARG A 136 3.44 -8.84 1.98
N GLU A 137 3.21 -9.50 3.11
CA GLU A 137 3.24 -8.85 4.43
C GLU A 137 4.63 -8.30 4.76
N LEU A 138 5.70 -9.07 4.48
CA LEU A 138 7.08 -8.61 4.67
C LEU A 138 7.42 -7.42 3.76
N ARG A 139 6.99 -7.47 2.49
CA ARG A 139 7.15 -6.36 1.54
C ARG A 139 6.47 -5.09 2.05
N MET A 140 5.23 -5.20 2.53
CA MET A 140 4.48 -4.06 3.05
C MET A 140 5.13 -3.48 4.31
N MET A 141 5.62 -4.33 5.22
CA MET A 141 6.35 -3.88 6.40
C MET A 141 7.64 -3.14 6.03
N VAL A 142 8.45 -3.68 5.11
CA VAL A 142 9.70 -3.07 4.66
C VAL A 142 9.44 -1.76 3.92
N LEU A 143 8.45 -1.70 3.04
CA LEU A 143 8.06 -0.46 2.37
C LEU A 143 7.54 0.59 3.37
N SER A 144 6.83 0.18 4.42
CA SER A 144 6.40 1.09 5.48
C SER A 144 7.60 1.69 6.23
N VAL A 145 8.60 0.87 6.57
CA VAL A 145 9.86 1.33 7.20
C VAL A 145 10.65 2.25 6.26
N LEU A 146 10.76 1.92 4.97
CA LEU A 146 11.47 2.76 4.00
C LEU A 146 10.76 4.11 3.79
N ARG A 147 9.42 4.12 3.76
CA ARG A 147 8.61 5.35 3.67
C ARG A 147 8.74 6.22 4.91
N SER A 148 8.84 5.62 6.11
CA SER A 148 9.14 6.34 7.34
C SER A 148 10.63 6.66 7.54
N GLY A 149 11.49 6.27 6.58
CA GLY A 149 12.94 6.44 6.66
C GLY A 149 13.39 7.89 6.81
N SER A 150 12.65 8.86 6.25
CA SER A 150 13.00 10.29 6.37
C SER A 150 12.89 10.77 7.82
N SER A 151 11.80 10.48 8.51
CA SER A 151 11.62 10.90 9.91
C SER A 151 12.55 10.15 10.86
N LEU A 152 12.81 8.87 10.58
CA LEU A 152 13.82 8.07 11.27
C LEU A 152 15.23 8.61 11.07
N PHE A 153 15.59 9.01 9.85
CA PHE A 153 16.91 9.54 9.54
C PHE A 153 17.21 10.80 10.36
N TRP A 154 16.29 11.77 10.37
CA TRP A 154 16.46 13.00 11.15
C TRP A 154 16.51 12.74 12.66
N SER A 155 15.73 11.77 13.13
CA SER A 155 15.73 11.31 14.52
C SER A 155 17.07 10.68 14.94
N CYS A 156 17.61 9.79 14.11
CA CYS A 156 18.92 9.19 14.30
C CYS A 156 20.05 10.23 14.19
N LEU A 157 19.92 11.20 13.29
CA LEU A 157 20.89 12.28 13.14
C LEU A 157 20.93 13.16 14.40
N LEU A 158 19.77 13.51 14.97
CA LEU A 158 19.68 14.25 16.23
C LEU A 158 20.36 13.50 17.38
N LEU A 159 20.13 12.18 17.47
CA LEU A 159 20.81 11.32 18.45
C LEU A 159 22.33 11.31 18.21
N ALA A 160 22.78 11.11 16.97
CA ALA A 160 24.20 11.10 16.63
C ALA A 160 24.89 12.44 16.95
N VAL A 161 24.25 13.57 16.64
CA VAL A 161 24.75 14.90 16.99
C VAL A 161 24.84 15.08 18.51
N THR A 162 23.84 14.60 19.26
CA THR A 162 23.87 14.68 20.72
C THR A 162 25.04 13.85 21.30
N ILE A 163 25.21 12.62 20.82
CA ILE A 163 26.33 11.76 21.21
C ILE A 163 27.67 12.41 20.84
N TYR A 164 27.78 13.00 19.65
CA TYR A 164 28.98 13.68 19.18
C TYR A 164 29.38 14.87 20.07
N VAL A 165 28.42 15.73 20.42
CA VAL A 165 28.67 16.91 21.28
C VAL A 165 29.18 16.49 22.67
N PHE A 166 28.53 15.51 23.31
CA PHE A 166 29.00 14.99 24.60
C PHE A 166 30.30 14.20 24.48
N GLY A 167 30.52 13.50 23.36
CA GLY A 167 31.76 12.79 23.06
C GLY A 167 32.95 13.74 23.01
N ILE A 168 32.83 14.86 22.30
CA ILE A 168 33.85 15.93 22.31
C ILE A 168 34.08 16.46 23.72
N TYR A 169 33.00 16.75 24.45
CA TYR A 169 33.10 17.28 25.81
C TYR A 169 33.92 16.36 26.73
N PHE A 170 33.62 15.06 26.79
CA PHE A 170 34.36 14.13 27.65
C PHE A 170 35.79 13.89 27.16
N CYS A 171 36.04 13.85 25.86
CA CYS A 171 37.39 13.83 25.31
C CYS A 171 38.22 15.04 25.78
N GLN A 172 37.62 16.24 25.76
CA GLN A 172 38.28 17.45 26.22
C GLN A 172 38.56 17.40 27.72
N VAL A 173 37.58 16.98 28.53
CA VAL A 173 37.75 16.83 29.99
C VAL A 173 38.93 15.89 30.31
N VAL A 174 38.98 14.71 29.68
CA VAL A 174 40.06 13.75 29.90
C VAL A 174 41.39 14.31 29.39
N ALA A 175 41.42 14.98 28.24
CA ALA A 175 42.65 15.56 27.70
C ALA A 175 43.25 16.64 28.62
N TYR A 176 42.41 17.52 29.19
CA TYR A 176 42.88 18.56 30.12
C TYR A 176 43.34 17.96 31.46
N HIS A 177 42.61 16.99 32.02
CA HIS A 177 43.01 16.31 33.25
C HIS A 177 44.37 15.61 33.11
N VAL A 178 44.60 14.92 31.98
CA VAL A 178 45.88 14.24 31.66
C VAL A 178 47.02 15.24 31.44
N TYR A 179 46.72 16.46 31.00
CA TYR A 179 47.73 17.50 30.75
C TYR A 179 48.10 18.29 32.01
N GLU A 180 47.12 18.56 32.89
CA GLU A 180 47.31 19.36 34.10
C GLU A 180 47.94 18.56 35.25
N GLU A 181 47.71 17.25 35.32
CA GLU A 181 48.32 16.39 36.34
C GLU A 181 49.66 15.80 35.88
N ASP A 182 50.64 15.77 36.79
CA ASP A 182 51.89 15.04 36.57
C ASP A 182 51.58 13.56 36.32
N ALA A 183 52.34 12.92 35.43
CA ALA A 183 52.14 11.52 35.10
C ALA A 183 52.17 10.67 36.40
N PRO A 184 51.07 9.96 36.73
CA PRO A 184 50.99 9.22 37.99
C PRO A 184 52.03 8.11 38.03
N ALA A 185 52.51 7.79 39.23
CA ALA A 185 53.50 6.73 39.42
C ALA A 185 52.97 5.39 38.86
N ALA A 186 53.81 4.68 38.10
CA ALA A 186 53.42 3.43 37.47
C ALA A 186 52.91 2.40 38.50
N GLY A 187 51.70 1.86 38.27
CA GLY A 187 51.06 0.87 39.13
C GLY A 187 50.11 1.42 40.20
N THR A 188 49.94 2.74 40.32
CA THR A 188 48.93 3.33 41.22
C THR A 188 47.50 3.16 40.69
N LEU A 189 46.52 3.34 41.59
CA LEU A 189 45.09 3.34 41.21
C LEU A 189 44.77 4.48 40.24
N GLU A 190 45.39 5.65 40.42
CA GLU A 190 45.28 6.83 39.55
C GLU A 190 45.77 6.51 38.13
N ALA A 191 46.94 5.88 37.99
CA ALA A 191 47.47 5.46 36.69
C ALA A 191 46.53 4.48 35.95
N GLN A 192 45.92 3.54 36.68
CA GLN A 192 44.94 2.61 36.11
C GLN A 192 43.62 3.30 35.73
N ASN A 193 43.19 4.31 36.49
CA ASN A 193 41.98 5.06 36.16
C ASN A 193 42.21 5.94 34.92
N GLN A 194 43.35 6.62 34.85
CA GLN A 194 43.75 7.42 33.69
C GLN A 194 43.84 6.57 32.41
N GLU A 195 44.44 5.37 32.48
CA GLU A 195 44.50 4.45 31.33
C GLU A 195 43.10 4.08 30.84
N LYS A 196 42.17 3.77 31.75
CA LYS A 196 40.78 3.44 31.40
C LYS A 196 40.02 4.65 30.83
N LEU A 197 40.24 5.84 31.39
CA LEU A 197 39.66 7.08 30.85
C LEU A 197 40.15 7.36 29.43
N LEU A 198 41.43 7.08 29.14
CA LEU A 198 42.00 7.20 27.79
C LEU A 198 41.51 6.08 26.84
N ASP A 199 41.26 4.87 27.34
CA ASP A 199 40.63 3.82 26.54
C ASP A 199 39.21 4.22 26.11
N MET A 200 38.46 4.83 27.04
CA MET A 200 37.07 5.25 26.84
C MET A 200 36.93 6.55 26.03
N PHE A 201 37.73 7.58 26.35
CA PHE A 201 37.60 8.95 25.85
C PHE A 201 38.86 9.49 25.17
N GLY A 202 39.81 8.62 24.81
CA GLY A 202 41.06 9.04 24.15
C GLY A 202 40.88 9.52 22.70
N ASN A 203 39.74 9.23 22.07
CA ASN A 203 39.34 9.84 20.81
C ASN A 203 37.81 9.89 20.70
N VAL A 204 37.32 10.78 19.84
CA VAL A 204 35.89 11.07 19.70
C VAL A 204 35.09 9.83 19.27
N LEU A 205 35.59 9.01 18.33
CA LEU A 205 34.88 7.81 17.89
C LEU A 205 34.70 6.77 19.01
N ARG A 206 35.71 6.58 19.86
CA ARG A 206 35.59 5.73 21.06
C ARG A 206 34.63 6.33 22.07
N ALA A 207 34.73 7.64 22.32
CA ALA A 207 33.82 8.33 23.22
C ALA A 207 32.36 8.19 22.78
N GLU A 208 32.07 8.37 21.49
CA GLU A 208 30.74 8.15 20.91
C GLU A 208 30.25 6.72 21.13
N TYR A 209 31.11 5.72 20.92
CA TYR A 209 30.78 4.31 21.15
C TYR A 209 30.47 4.03 22.62
N ILE A 210 31.28 4.54 23.55
CA ILE A 210 31.08 4.39 25.00
C ILE A 210 29.78 5.07 25.45
N LEU A 211 29.49 6.27 24.97
CA LEU A 211 28.26 6.99 25.28
C LEU A 211 27.04 6.28 24.68
N TYR A 212 27.14 5.75 23.47
CA TYR A 212 26.11 4.88 22.89
C TYR A 212 25.88 3.62 23.73
N GLN A 213 26.94 2.95 24.19
CA GLN A 213 26.83 1.80 25.10
C GLN A 213 26.14 2.17 26.42
N ALA A 214 26.36 3.39 26.94
CA ALA A 214 25.74 3.86 28.17
C ALA A 214 24.21 3.98 28.07
N ILE A 215 23.68 4.36 26.91
CA ILE A 215 22.23 4.50 26.67
C ILE A 215 21.59 3.23 26.11
N ALA A 216 22.36 2.38 25.42
CA ALA A 216 21.87 1.13 24.82
C ALA A 216 21.89 -0.06 25.80
N GLY A 217 22.32 0.15 27.05
CA GLY A 217 22.40 -0.89 28.08
C GLY A 217 23.63 -1.80 27.96
N GLY A 218 24.66 -1.38 27.21
CA GLY A 218 25.91 -2.13 27.07
C GLY A 218 26.86 -1.92 28.23
N LEU A 219 27.18 -0.67 28.55
CA LEU A 219 28.05 -0.30 29.67
C LEU A 219 27.24 0.47 30.71
N ASN A 220 27.38 0.14 32.00
CA ASN A 220 26.67 0.87 33.04
C ASN A 220 27.23 2.29 33.16
N TRP A 221 26.39 3.31 32.97
CA TRP A 221 26.79 4.72 33.09
C TRP A 221 27.40 5.05 34.46
N GLY A 222 27.06 4.32 35.53
CA GLY A 222 27.65 4.45 36.85
C GLY A 222 29.12 4.00 36.93
N ASP A 223 29.55 3.06 36.08
CA ASP A 223 30.98 2.70 35.96
C ASP A 223 31.78 3.84 35.35
N ILE A 224 31.22 4.52 34.35
CA ILE A 224 31.81 5.70 33.72
C ILE A 224 31.85 6.85 34.74
N GLY A 225 30.73 7.09 35.43
CA GLY A 225 30.59 8.14 36.43
C GLY A 225 31.56 7.99 37.60
N ARG A 226 31.81 6.78 38.09
CA ARG A 226 32.80 6.53 39.16
C ARG A 226 34.21 7.00 38.78
N ARG A 227 34.60 6.82 37.51
CA ARG A 227 35.92 7.24 37.01
C ARG A 227 36.01 8.74 36.82
N LEU A 228 34.93 9.36 36.34
CA LEU A 228 34.83 10.82 36.19
C LEU A 228 34.73 11.55 37.53
N LEU A 229 34.26 10.88 38.59
CA LEU A 229 34.18 11.45 39.94
C LEU A 229 35.57 11.79 40.51
N GLU A 230 36.60 11.04 40.10
CA GLU A 230 37.99 11.29 40.50
C GLU A 230 38.52 12.60 39.91
N ILE A 231 37.99 13.05 38.76
CA ILE A 231 38.33 14.35 38.17
C ILE A 231 37.55 15.46 38.88
N HIS A 232 36.21 15.44 38.74
CA HIS A 232 35.33 16.42 39.37
C HIS A 232 33.85 15.96 39.32
N PRO A 233 33.06 16.15 40.40
CA PRO A 233 31.65 15.74 40.45
C PRO A 233 30.77 16.35 39.35
N PHE A 234 31.12 17.53 38.82
CA PHE A 234 30.39 18.16 37.73
C PHE A 234 30.35 17.31 36.45
N HIS A 235 31.41 16.56 36.14
CA HIS A 235 31.43 15.70 34.95
C HIS A 235 30.48 14.50 35.10
N VAL A 236 30.29 14.02 36.32
CA VAL A 236 29.28 13.00 36.64
C VAL A 236 27.87 13.57 36.46
N PHE A 237 27.64 14.82 36.87
CA PHE A 237 26.37 15.49 36.61
C PHE A 237 26.10 15.62 35.10
N CYS A 238 27.10 16.05 34.31
CA CYS A 238 26.96 16.11 32.85
C CYS A 238 26.66 14.74 32.23
N LEU A 239 27.30 13.67 32.70
CA LEU A 239 27.03 12.30 32.24
C LEU A 239 25.62 11.84 32.62
N ALA A 240 25.19 12.12 33.85
CA ALA A 240 23.86 11.77 34.33
C ALA A 240 22.78 12.54 33.54
N PHE A 241 23.00 13.83 33.27
CA PHE A 241 22.13 14.63 32.43
C PHE A 241 22.05 14.08 31.00
N TYR A 242 23.17 13.77 30.36
CA TYR A 242 23.22 13.14 29.05
C TYR A 242 22.42 11.83 29.02
N THR A 243 22.65 10.96 30.01
CA THR A 243 22.00 9.65 30.10
C THR A 243 20.50 9.79 30.31
N PHE A 244 20.09 10.67 31.23
CA PHE A 244 18.69 10.97 31.51
C PHE A 244 17.98 11.55 30.28
N PHE A 245 18.53 12.62 29.71
CA PHE A 245 17.96 13.31 28.56
C PHE A 245 17.84 12.37 27.36
N THR A 246 18.89 11.60 27.06
CA THR A 246 18.89 10.71 25.90
C THR A 246 17.90 9.55 26.09
N THR A 247 17.86 8.94 27.27
CA THR A 247 17.01 7.77 27.53
C THR A 247 15.54 8.15 27.68
N PHE A 248 15.22 9.20 28.46
CA PHE A 248 13.84 9.56 28.75
C PHE A 248 13.23 10.54 27.76
N ALA A 249 14.01 11.41 27.14
CA ALA A 249 13.50 12.35 26.15
C ALA A 249 13.78 11.86 24.73
N LEU A 250 15.05 11.75 24.31
CA LEU A 250 15.36 11.49 22.91
C LEU A 250 14.83 10.14 22.42
N LEU A 251 15.16 9.02 23.08
CA LEU A 251 14.68 7.70 22.64
C LEU A 251 13.15 7.60 22.59
N ASN A 252 12.46 8.25 23.53
CA ASN A 252 11.00 8.30 23.55
C ASN A 252 10.42 9.20 22.46
N ILE A 253 11.08 10.32 22.12
CA ILE A 253 10.72 11.17 20.98
C ILE A 253 10.87 10.38 19.67
N ILE A 254 11.99 9.68 19.47
CA ILE A 254 12.24 8.85 18.28
C ILE A 254 11.16 7.77 18.15
N THR A 255 10.87 7.07 19.25
CA THR A 255 9.81 6.05 19.29
C THR A 255 8.44 6.67 18.97
N GLY A 256 8.13 7.83 19.54
CA GLY A 256 6.89 8.56 19.28
C GLY A 256 6.74 8.98 17.82
N ILE A 257 7.79 9.51 17.20
CA ILE A 257 7.80 9.88 15.78
C ILE A 257 7.58 8.66 14.89
N PHE A 258 8.22 7.53 15.22
CA PHE A 258 8.03 6.28 14.47
C PHE A 258 6.59 5.77 14.57
N VAL A 259 6.02 5.74 15.77
CA VAL A 259 4.61 5.35 15.99
C VAL A 259 3.65 6.28 15.25
N GLN A 260 3.85 7.60 15.34
CA GLN A 260 3.03 8.58 14.62
C GLN A 260 3.13 8.41 13.10
N THR A 261 4.34 8.16 12.57
CA THR A 261 4.52 7.92 11.14
C THR A 261 3.83 6.63 10.71
N ALA A 262 3.89 5.57 11.51
CA ALA A 262 3.20 4.32 11.24
C ALA A 262 1.67 4.48 11.23
N ILE A 263 1.11 5.20 12.22
CA ILE A 263 -0.34 5.52 12.29
C ILE A 263 -0.75 6.34 11.07
N LYS A 264 -0.01 7.41 10.77
CA LYS A 264 -0.29 8.29 9.63
C LYS A 264 -0.23 7.55 8.30
N ASN A 265 0.72 6.63 8.13
CA ASN A 265 0.79 5.79 6.93
C ASN A 265 -0.44 4.89 6.80
N ALA A 266 -0.96 4.35 7.91
CA ALA A 266 -2.18 3.55 7.89
C ALA A 266 -3.46 4.37 7.62
N GLU A 267 -3.49 5.64 8.04
CA GLU A 267 -4.57 6.58 7.71
C GLU A 267 -4.52 7.01 6.24
N ASN A 268 -3.35 7.38 5.74
CA ASN A 268 -3.15 7.76 4.34
C ASN A 268 -3.56 6.63 3.39
N ASP A 269 -3.29 5.35 3.72
CA ASP A 269 -3.74 4.22 2.90
C ASP A 269 -5.27 4.17 2.75
N LYS A 270 -6.04 4.61 3.76
CA LYS A 270 -7.51 4.69 3.67
C LYS A 270 -7.95 5.90 2.85
N ASP A 271 -7.33 7.05 3.06
CA ASP A 271 -7.64 8.28 2.32
C ASP A 271 -7.30 8.12 0.83
N ASP A 272 -6.19 7.47 0.50
CA ASP A 272 -5.78 7.14 -0.86
C ASP A 272 -6.80 6.21 -1.55
N LEU A 273 -7.33 5.22 -0.81
CA LEU A 273 -8.40 4.34 -1.32
C LEU A 273 -9.71 5.11 -1.57
N ILE A 274 -10.06 6.06 -0.71
CA ILE A 274 -11.24 6.92 -0.88
C ILE A 274 -11.04 7.85 -2.10
N GLN A 275 -9.89 8.50 -2.21
CA GLN A 275 -9.57 9.37 -3.34
C GLN A 275 -9.57 8.61 -4.67
N GLU A 276 -9.04 7.39 -4.72
CA GLU A 276 -9.08 6.59 -5.93
C GLU A 276 -10.52 6.24 -6.33
N ARG A 277 -11.41 5.94 -5.38
CA ARG A 277 -12.85 5.75 -5.67
C ARG A 277 -13.51 7.01 -6.20
N LEU A 278 -13.23 8.16 -5.60
CA LEU A 278 -13.75 9.45 -6.06
C LEU A 278 -13.27 9.74 -7.48
N ARG A 279 -11.98 9.51 -7.76
CA ARG A 279 -11.38 9.69 -9.09
C ARG A 279 -11.98 8.76 -10.14
N GLN A 280 -12.26 7.51 -9.78
CA GLN A 280 -12.96 6.56 -10.66
C GLN A 280 -14.39 7.02 -10.97
N THR A 281 -15.08 7.56 -9.97
CA THR A 281 -16.43 8.13 -10.13
C THR A 281 -16.39 9.34 -11.06
N GLU A 282 -15.49 10.29 -10.81
CA GLU A 282 -15.35 11.50 -11.63
C GLU A 282 -14.93 11.18 -13.08
N SER A 283 -14.02 10.22 -13.27
CA SER A 283 -13.64 9.75 -14.62
C SER A 283 -14.83 9.15 -15.35
N ALA A 284 -15.63 8.31 -14.67
CA ALA A 284 -16.83 7.72 -15.26
C ALA A 284 -17.87 8.78 -15.62
N LEU A 285 -18.08 9.80 -14.77
CA LEU A 285 -18.98 10.92 -15.07
C LEU A 285 -18.54 11.69 -16.32
N LYS A 286 -17.25 12.06 -16.41
CA LYS A 286 -16.69 12.75 -17.60
C LYS A 286 -16.84 11.92 -18.88
N GLU A 287 -16.68 10.60 -18.77
CA GLU A 287 -16.84 9.68 -19.89
C GLU A 287 -18.31 9.57 -20.33
N MET A 288 -19.25 9.48 -19.39
CA MET A 288 -20.69 9.51 -19.69
C MET A 288 -21.11 10.83 -20.34
N SER A 289 -20.64 11.98 -19.85
CA SER A 289 -20.92 13.26 -20.49
C SER A 289 -20.39 13.34 -21.92
N LYS A 290 -19.23 12.75 -22.22
CA LYS A 290 -18.71 12.67 -23.60
C LYS A 290 -19.58 11.78 -24.49
N ILE A 291 -20.04 10.64 -23.99
CA ILE A 291 -20.96 9.75 -24.73
C ILE A 291 -22.25 10.48 -25.07
N PHE A 292 -22.81 11.21 -24.10
CA PHE A 292 -24.01 12.03 -24.28
C PHE A 292 -23.80 13.07 -25.39
N GLN A 293 -22.73 13.87 -25.30
CA GLN A 293 -22.42 14.91 -26.29
C GLN A 293 -22.17 14.35 -27.69
N SER A 294 -21.64 13.13 -27.83
CA SER A 294 -21.50 12.49 -29.14
C SER A 294 -22.83 11.98 -29.73
N ALA A 295 -23.81 11.71 -28.86
CA ALA A 295 -25.14 11.25 -29.23
C ALA A 295 -26.09 12.39 -29.59
N ASP A 296 -25.96 13.52 -28.90
CA ASP A 296 -26.71 14.75 -29.11
C ASP A 296 -26.18 15.45 -30.38
N ARG A 297 -26.78 15.12 -31.53
CA ARG A 297 -26.30 15.61 -32.84
C ARG A 297 -26.74 17.02 -33.13
N ASP A 298 -27.88 17.42 -32.58
CA ASP A 298 -28.46 18.75 -32.77
C ASP A 298 -28.05 19.73 -31.67
N ALA A 299 -27.32 19.27 -30.65
CA ALA A 299 -26.89 20.04 -29.49
C ALA A 299 -28.07 20.65 -28.72
N SER A 300 -29.20 19.94 -28.71
CA SER A 300 -30.42 20.33 -27.99
C SER A 300 -30.27 20.22 -26.47
N GLY A 301 -29.27 19.47 -25.99
CA GLY A 301 -29.08 19.18 -24.57
C GLY A 301 -29.93 18.02 -24.06
N ALA A 302 -30.65 17.34 -24.95
CA ALA A 302 -31.47 16.17 -24.67
C ALA A 302 -31.31 15.11 -25.76
N LEU A 303 -31.51 13.83 -25.44
CA LEU A 303 -31.45 12.75 -26.41
C LEU A 303 -32.85 12.24 -26.73
N THR A 304 -33.22 12.34 -28.01
CA THR A 304 -34.42 11.69 -28.51
C THR A 304 -34.22 10.18 -28.64
N LEU A 305 -35.31 9.40 -28.64
CA LEU A 305 -35.24 7.95 -28.84
C LEU A 305 -34.50 7.57 -30.14
N THR A 306 -34.67 8.35 -31.20
CA THR A 306 -34.02 8.15 -32.49
C THR A 306 -32.51 8.36 -32.42
N GLU A 307 -32.05 9.41 -31.73
CA GLU A 307 -30.62 9.67 -31.54
C GLU A 307 -29.99 8.61 -30.64
N PHE A 308 -30.69 8.24 -29.57
CA PHE A 308 -30.26 7.20 -28.65
C PHE A 308 -30.14 5.83 -29.35
N GLU A 309 -31.12 5.43 -30.16
CA GLU A 309 -31.07 4.20 -30.96
C GLU A 309 -29.94 4.22 -32.00
N ALA A 310 -29.74 5.34 -32.69
CA ALA A 310 -28.66 5.50 -33.66
C ALA A 310 -27.28 5.41 -33.00
N HIS A 311 -27.13 5.99 -31.80
CA HIS A 311 -25.87 5.98 -31.06
C HIS A 311 -25.57 4.61 -30.45
N LEU A 312 -26.58 3.89 -29.94
CA LEU A 312 -26.49 2.50 -29.48
C LEU A 312 -26.24 1.48 -30.60
N GLY A 313 -26.53 1.86 -31.85
CA GLY A 313 -26.15 1.10 -33.04
C GLY A 313 -24.65 1.10 -33.32
N ASN A 314 -23.90 2.07 -32.77
CA ASN A 314 -22.46 2.18 -32.99
C ASN A 314 -21.71 1.12 -32.14
N PRO A 315 -20.93 0.22 -32.77
CA PRO A 315 -20.21 -0.84 -32.05
C PRO A 315 -19.19 -0.29 -31.04
N VAL A 316 -18.63 0.90 -31.27
CA VAL A 316 -17.70 1.55 -30.32
C VAL A 316 -18.43 1.97 -29.05
N VAL A 317 -19.64 2.54 -29.19
CA VAL A 317 -20.48 3.00 -28.06
C VAL A 317 -20.98 1.82 -27.26
N LYS A 318 -21.40 0.73 -27.93
CA LYS A 318 -21.75 -0.54 -27.27
C LYS A 318 -20.59 -1.12 -26.47
N ALA A 319 -19.39 -1.12 -27.02
CA ALA A 319 -18.20 -1.57 -26.30
C ALA A 319 -17.89 -0.68 -25.09
N HIS A 320 -18.08 0.64 -25.21
CA HIS A 320 -17.89 1.59 -24.11
C HIS A 320 -18.91 1.40 -22.98
N LEU A 321 -20.20 1.32 -23.30
CA LEU A 321 -21.25 1.04 -22.31
C LEU A 321 -21.04 -0.33 -21.65
N GLY A 322 -20.59 -1.33 -22.42
CA GLY A 322 -20.17 -2.63 -21.91
C GLY A 322 -18.99 -2.54 -20.94
N SER A 323 -17.98 -1.72 -21.21
CA SER A 323 -16.84 -1.51 -20.30
C SER A 323 -17.22 -0.81 -18.99
N ILE A 324 -18.31 -0.05 -18.98
CA ILE A 324 -18.85 0.60 -17.78
C ILE A 324 -19.79 -0.35 -17.01
N GLY A 325 -20.14 -1.51 -17.59
CA GLY A 325 -20.97 -2.55 -16.98
C GLY A 325 -22.46 -2.45 -17.32
N ILE A 326 -22.81 -1.77 -18.40
CA ILE A 326 -24.19 -1.63 -18.88
C ILE A 326 -24.40 -2.60 -20.06
N GLU A 327 -25.16 -3.68 -19.83
CA GLU A 327 -25.56 -4.62 -20.88
C GLU A 327 -26.78 -4.11 -21.64
N VAL A 328 -26.56 -3.57 -22.84
CA VAL A 328 -27.64 -3.05 -23.68
C VAL A 328 -28.24 -4.17 -24.53
N ALA A 329 -29.27 -4.85 -24.00
CA ALA A 329 -30.01 -5.86 -24.77
C ALA A 329 -31.09 -5.24 -25.70
N LYS A 330 -31.76 -4.16 -25.29
CA LYS A 330 -32.79 -3.45 -26.08
C LYS A 330 -32.78 -1.94 -25.79
N ALA A 331 -32.47 -1.13 -26.80
CA ALA A 331 -32.39 0.34 -26.71
C ALA A 331 -33.66 0.99 -26.14
N LYS A 332 -34.85 0.60 -26.63
CA LYS A 332 -36.15 1.09 -26.11
C LYS A 332 -36.39 0.81 -24.63
N GLY A 333 -35.90 -0.32 -24.13
CA GLY A 333 -36.07 -0.67 -22.72
C GLY A 333 -35.18 0.19 -21.82
N VAL A 334 -33.94 0.42 -22.24
CA VAL A 334 -32.99 1.28 -21.54
C VAL A 334 -33.44 2.74 -21.60
N PHE A 335 -33.91 3.23 -22.75
CA PHE A 335 -34.41 4.59 -22.90
C PHE A 335 -35.50 4.91 -21.87
N ARG A 336 -36.50 4.02 -21.72
CA ARG A 336 -37.57 4.16 -20.72
C ARG A 336 -37.11 4.06 -19.26
N LEU A 337 -35.96 3.44 -19.01
CA LEU A 337 -35.38 3.37 -17.67
C LEU A 337 -34.61 4.64 -17.30
N LEU A 338 -34.16 5.39 -18.31
CA LEU A 338 -33.40 6.62 -18.17
C LEU A 338 -34.32 7.85 -18.15
N ASP A 339 -35.37 7.86 -18.99
CA ASP A 339 -36.43 8.88 -19.03
C ASP A 339 -37.31 8.79 -17.78
N LEU A 340 -36.98 9.57 -16.75
CA LEU A 340 -37.61 9.47 -15.43
C LEU A 340 -38.92 10.27 -15.36
N ASP A 341 -38.99 11.36 -16.08
CA ASP A 341 -40.16 12.23 -16.14
C ASP A 341 -41.16 11.83 -17.25
N MET A 342 -40.80 10.85 -18.08
CA MET A 342 -41.59 10.38 -19.23
C MET A 342 -41.82 11.49 -20.26
N SER A 343 -40.91 12.46 -20.36
CA SER A 343 -40.96 13.53 -21.36
C SER A 343 -40.76 13.02 -22.78
N GLY A 344 -40.17 11.82 -22.93
CA GLY A 344 -39.81 11.24 -24.23
C GLY A 344 -38.45 11.70 -24.76
N GLU A 345 -37.72 12.48 -23.96
CA GLU A 345 -36.34 12.91 -24.20
C GLU A 345 -35.52 12.60 -22.94
N ILE A 346 -34.20 12.40 -23.09
CA ILE A 346 -33.32 12.13 -21.95
C ILE A 346 -32.33 13.29 -21.79
N THR A 347 -32.42 14.02 -20.69
CA THR A 347 -31.45 15.07 -20.34
C THR A 347 -30.09 14.50 -19.96
N ILE A 348 -29.04 15.34 -19.93
CA ILE A 348 -27.71 14.90 -19.51
C ILE A 348 -27.71 14.40 -18.06
N GLU A 349 -28.48 15.05 -17.18
CA GLU A 349 -28.65 14.64 -15.79
C GLU A 349 -29.28 13.24 -15.71
N GLU A 350 -30.38 13.00 -16.43
CA GLU A 350 -31.07 11.70 -16.46
C GLU A 350 -30.21 10.60 -17.08
N PHE A 351 -29.47 10.91 -18.14
CA PHE A 351 -28.56 9.97 -18.77
C PHE A 351 -27.43 9.57 -17.81
N VAL A 352 -26.80 10.53 -17.16
CA VAL A 352 -25.68 10.29 -16.23
C VAL A 352 -26.16 9.55 -14.97
N ASP A 353 -27.21 10.04 -14.31
CA ASP A 353 -27.74 9.40 -13.10
C ASP A 353 -28.30 8.01 -13.40
N GLY A 354 -29.02 7.87 -14.51
CA GLY A 354 -29.58 6.60 -14.94
C GLY A 354 -28.49 5.58 -15.29
N CYS A 355 -27.44 5.98 -16.00
CA CYS A 355 -26.29 5.10 -16.28
C CYS A 355 -25.52 4.74 -15.00
N MET A 356 -25.41 5.64 -14.03
CA MET A 356 -24.79 5.37 -12.72
C MET A 356 -25.64 4.42 -11.85
N ARG A 357 -26.97 4.48 -11.96
CA ARG A 357 -27.90 3.55 -11.28
C ARG A 357 -27.90 2.16 -11.90
N LEU A 358 -27.82 2.07 -13.22
CA LEU A 358 -27.78 0.81 -13.97
C LEU A 358 -26.40 0.12 -13.94
N LYS A 359 -25.40 0.77 -13.34
CA LYS A 359 -24.05 0.25 -13.22
C LYS A 359 -23.95 -0.85 -12.16
N GLY A 360 -23.72 -2.07 -12.61
CA GLY A 360 -23.46 -3.23 -11.74
C GLY A 360 -24.71 -3.94 -11.25
N ASN A 361 -24.56 -4.79 -10.23
CA ASN A 361 -25.66 -5.61 -9.70
C ASN A 361 -26.51 -4.83 -8.71
N ALA A 362 -27.83 -5.13 -8.67
CA ALA A 362 -28.74 -4.61 -7.65
C ALA A 362 -28.23 -4.95 -6.24
N ARG A 363 -28.15 -3.94 -5.37
CA ARG A 363 -27.74 -4.09 -3.97
C ARG A 363 -28.95 -4.40 -3.10
N SER A 364 -28.70 -4.94 -1.90
CA SER A 364 -29.75 -5.27 -0.93
C SER A 364 -30.63 -4.05 -0.57
N ILE A 365 -30.05 -2.85 -0.61
CA ILE A 365 -30.76 -1.59 -0.37
C ILE A 365 -31.74 -1.23 -1.49
N ASP A 366 -31.41 -1.57 -2.74
CA ASP A 366 -32.27 -1.31 -3.89
C ASP A 366 -33.53 -2.19 -3.81
N LEU A 367 -33.36 -3.46 -3.40
CA LEU A 367 -34.48 -4.36 -3.14
C LEU A 367 -35.37 -3.88 -1.99
N ALA A 368 -34.77 -3.42 -0.89
CA ALA A 368 -35.50 -2.87 0.23
C ALA A 368 -36.30 -1.61 -0.15
N MET A 369 -35.73 -0.76 -1.01
CA MET A 369 -36.42 0.42 -1.55
C MET A 369 -37.62 0.03 -2.41
N VAL A 370 -37.47 -0.97 -3.30
CA VAL A 370 -38.60 -1.49 -4.10
C VAL A 370 -39.70 -2.07 -3.21
N MET A 371 -39.34 -2.82 -2.16
CA MET A 371 -40.31 -3.36 -1.21
C MET A 371 -41.09 -2.24 -0.50
N TYR A 372 -40.39 -1.20 -0.06
CA TYR A 372 -41.00 -0.04 0.58
C TYR A 372 -41.94 0.71 -0.37
N GLU A 373 -41.49 1.00 -1.60
CA GLU A 373 -42.28 1.67 -2.63
C GLU A 373 -43.53 0.86 -3.00
N ASN A 374 -43.42 -0.46 -3.08
CA ASN A 374 -44.56 -1.34 -3.35
C ASN A 374 -45.60 -1.28 -2.23
N VAL A 375 -45.17 -1.26 -0.96
CA VAL A 375 -46.07 -1.08 0.18
C VAL A 375 -46.74 0.29 0.14
N ARG A 376 -45.99 1.36 -0.18
CA ARG A 376 -46.53 2.72 -0.30
C ARG A 376 -47.57 2.82 -1.43
N LEU A 377 -47.24 2.31 -2.61
CA LEU A 377 -48.15 2.25 -3.76
C LEU A 377 -49.42 1.46 -3.42
N ALA A 378 -49.30 0.31 -2.74
CA ALA A 378 -50.46 -0.48 -2.33
C ALA A 378 -51.38 0.30 -1.38
N ALA A 379 -50.82 1.17 -0.52
CA ALA A 379 -51.60 2.03 0.35
C ALA A 379 -52.31 3.16 -0.43
N GLU A 380 -51.63 3.79 -1.38
CA GLU A 380 -52.22 4.82 -2.25
C GLU A 380 -53.34 4.25 -3.13
N VAL A 381 -53.11 3.08 -3.74
CA VAL A 381 -54.14 2.37 -4.53
C VAL A 381 -55.35 2.07 -3.66
N ARG A 382 -55.15 1.59 -2.42
CA ARG A 382 -56.27 1.32 -1.50
C ARG A 382 -57.04 2.59 -1.14
N SER A 383 -56.34 3.70 -0.92
CA SER A 383 -56.95 5.01 -0.66
C SER A 383 -57.80 5.46 -1.85
N PHE A 384 -57.25 5.33 -3.07
CA PHE A 384 -57.96 5.65 -4.30
C PHE A 384 -59.17 4.74 -4.52
N THR A 385 -59.05 3.43 -4.31
CA THR A 385 -60.16 2.48 -4.40
C THR A 385 -61.29 2.86 -3.43
N ASN A 386 -60.95 3.17 -2.17
CA ASN A 386 -61.95 3.62 -1.20
C ASN A 386 -62.63 4.91 -1.63
N TRP A 387 -61.89 5.87 -2.19
CA TRP A 387 -62.46 7.11 -2.71
C TRP A 387 -63.41 6.85 -3.89
N VAL A 388 -63.02 5.99 -4.83
CA VAL A 388 -63.85 5.59 -5.97
C VAL A 388 -65.12 4.89 -5.51
N GLU A 389 -65.04 3.96 -4.55
CA GLU A 389 -66.20 3.27 -3.99
C GLU A 389 -67.20 4.24 -3.34
N HIS A 390 -66.72 5.26 -2.63
CA HIS A 390 -67.59 6.30 -2.07
C HIS A 390 -68.29 7.11 -3.17
N GLN A 391 -67.56 7.53 -4.22
CA GLN A 391 -68.16 8.27 -5.34
C GLN A 391 -69.24 7.45 -6.06
N PHE A 392 -69.01 6.16 -6.29
CA PHE A 392 -70.01 5.28 -6.90
C PHE A 392 -71.21 5.04 -5.98
N ALA A 393 -71.00 4.93 -4.67
CA ALA A 393 -72.09 4.81 -3.70
C ALA A 393 -72.98 6.07 -3.72
N ASP A 394 -72.39 7.27 -3.73
CA ASP A 394 -73.12 8.53 -3.82
C ASP A 394 -73.91 8.66 -5.13
N LEU A 395 -73.33 8.25 -6.26
CA LEU A 395 -74.00 8.20 -7.57
C LEU A 395 -75.20 7.25 -7.56
N SER A 396 -75.05 6.06 -6.99
CA SER A 396 -76.13 5.07 -6.88
C SER A 396 -77.27 5.56 -5.96
N ALA A 397 -76.92 6.28 -4.88
CA ALA A 397 -77.90 6.87 -3.98
C ALA A 397 -78.67 8.02 -4.66
N PHE A 398 -77.98 8.81 -5.49
CA PHE A 398 -78.59 9.85 -6.30
C PHE A 398 -79.56 9.28 -7.36
N GLU A 399 -79.15 8.22 -8.07
CA GLU A 399 -79.99 7.52 -9.05
C GLU A 399 -81.26 6.95 -8.40
N GLN A 400 -81.13 6.26 -7.26
CA GLN A 400 -82.30 5.79 -6.49
C GLN A 400 -83.19 6.95 -6.01
N GLY A 401 -82.61 8.10 -5.70
CA GLY A 401 -83.34 9.31 -5.35
C GLY A 401 -84.15 9.89 -6.51
N ILE A 402 -83.59 9.87 -7.72
CA ILE A 402 -84.28 10.24 -8.96
C ILE A 402 -85.42 9.27 -9.24
N ASP A 403 -85.18 7.96 -9.18
CA ASP A 403 -86.19 6.94 -9.41
C ASP A 403 -87.37 7.06 -8.43
N ARG A 404 -87.10 7.31 -7.14
CA ARG A 404 -88.13 7.57 -6.13
C ARG A 404 -88.92 8.85 -6.39
N LYS A 405 -88.29 9.90 -6.91
CA LYS A 405 -88.98 11.14 -7.30
C LYS A 405 -89.82 10.95 -8.56
N LEU A 406 -89.30 10.26 -9.57
CA LEU A 406 -90.01 9.93 -10.80
C LEU A 406 -91.23 9.05 -10.52
N SER A 407 -91.10 8.02 -9.69
CA SER A 407 -92.21 7.16 -9.30
C SER A 407 -93.27 7.87 -8.44
N ARG A 408 -92.89 8.90 -7.66
CA ARG A 408 -93.86 9.79 -7.00
C ARG A 408 -94.55 10.78 -7.93
N LEU A 409 -93.87 11.24 -8.99
CA LEU A 409 -94.45 12.14 -9.99
C LEU A 409 -95.34 11.41 -11.01
N LEU A 410 -95.05 10.13 -11.27
CA LEU A 410 -95.81 9.25 -12.17
C LEU A 410 -96.88 8.42 -11.43
N GLY A 411 -96.82 8.35 -10.10
CA GLY A 411 -97.78 7.68 -9.24
C GLY A 411 -98.81 8.66 -8.69
N ASP A 412 -99.83 8.94 -9.52
CA ASP A 412 -101.25 8.94 -9.12
C ASP A 412 -102.17 9.40 -10.27
N ASP A 413 -101.64 9.86 -11.43
CA ASP A 413 -102.47 10.32 -12.56
C ASP A 413 -101.92 9.93 -13.97
N LEU A 414 -101.46 8.70 -14.19
CA LEU A 414 -101.08 8.24 -15.54
C LEU A 414 -102.21 7.48 -16.26
N HIS A 415 -102.61 8.01 -17.42
CA HIS A 415 -103.57 7.38 -18.33
C HIS A 415 -103.08 5.97 -18.77
N PRO A 416 -103.97 4.96 -18.84
CA PRO A 416 -103.60 3.55 -19.04
C PRO A 416 -102.67 3.26 -20.24
N ASP A 417 -102.77 4.04 -21.31
CA ASP A 417 -101.97 3.87 -22.53
C ASP A 417 -100.48 4.19 -22.37
N VAL A 418 -100.12 5.04 -21.40
CA VAL A 418 -98.73 5.43 -21.14
C VAL A 418 -98.02 4.35 -20.32
N GLN A 419 -98.73 3.68 -19.40
CA GLN A 419 -98.19 2.55 -18.64
C GLN A 419 -97.88 1.34 -19.54
N ALA A 420 -98.64 1.13 -20.61
CA ALA A 420 -98.41 0.03 -21.56
C ALA A 420 -97.13 0.20 -22.40
N ARG A 421 -96.74 1.45 -22.73
CA ARG A 421 -95.52 1.74 -23.50
C ARG A 421 -94.23 1.68 -22.68
N LEU A 422 -94.28 2.00 -21.39
CA LEU A 422 -93.12 1.99 -20.50
C LEU A 422 -92.70 0.58 -20.05
N ARG A 423 -93.58 -0.42 -20.09
CA ARG A 423 -93.24 -1.83 -19.77
C ARG A 423 -92.70 -2.64 -20.96
N GLY A 424 -92.62 -2.02 -22.14
CA GLY A 424 -92.20 -2.66 -23.39
C GLY A 424 -90.80 -2.25 -23.90
N LEU A 425 -90.11 -1.37 -23.17
CA LEU A 425 -88.69 -1.04 -23.31
C LEU A 425 -87.94 -1.61 -22.11
#